data_AF-A0A7L5E7S8-F1
#
_entry.id   AF-A0A7L5E7S8-F1
#
_cell.length_a   1.000
_cell.length_b   1.000
_cell.length_c   1.000
_cell.angle_alpha   90.00
_cell.angle_beta   90.00
_cell.angle_gamma   90.00
#
_symmetry.space_group_name_H-M   'P 1'
#
loop_
_entity.id
_entity.type
_entity.pdbx_description
1 polymer ?
#
loop_
_entity_poly.entity_id
_entity_poly.type
_entity_poly.pdbx_seq_one_letter_code
_entity_poly.pdbx_strand_id
1 'polypeptide(L)'
;MKGGAAGARYPKKGGQHLFQGRREIFRFIKAHKTEFTVEKTCKVLGVSSSSYYYGLKHPVSVTELKSQVLLSQIESIYRKSRCCYGSPRIAIEPEQVGIHVSRPCVAKAMKRANLKSIVQERKYRVQTTDSRHTYAVAENHLGQDFAVDRLAQKWVSDLTYIKTGEGWLYLTTIIDLVDRKVTRWALSETMKAIDATLAAFKMAVNHRPVVQQLSLCSDRGVQYACSDFTELLKKYPEVTAKHEQKR
;
A
#
# COMPACT_ATOMS: atom_id res chain seq x y z
N MET A 1 80.80 -1.71 -5.64
CA MET A 1 79.78 -0.65 -5.43
C MET A 1 78.54 -0.99 -6.26
N LYS A 2 77.36 -0.79 -5.66
CA LYS A 2 75.96 -0.76 -6.15
C LYS A 2 75.76 -0.76 -7.67
N GLY A 3 74.76 -1.39 -8.31
CA GLY A 3 73.40 -1.87 -7.99
C GLY A 3 72.67 -1.97 -9.35
N GLY A 4 71.46 -2.49 -9.57
CA GLY A 4 70.43 -3.16 -8.81
C GLY A 4 69.44 -3.74 -9.84
N ALA A 5 68.79 -4.87 -9.49
CA ALA A 5 67.92 -5.62 -10.37
C ALA A 5 66.63 -4.85 -10.77
N ALA A 6 66.37 -4.73 -12.07
CA ALA A 6 65.12 -4.22 -12.61
C ALA A 6 64.02 -5.32 -12.59
N GLY A 7 63.59 -5.69 -11.40
CA GLY A 7 62.39 -6.50 -11.19
C GLY A 7 61.16 -5.61 -11.24
N ALA A 8 60.50 -5.50 -12.39
CA ALA A 8 59.18 -4.87 -12.49
C ALA A 8 58.19 -5.62 -11.58
N ARG A 9 57.93 -5.07 -10.39
CA ARG A 9 56.95 -5.60 -9.45
C ARG A 9 55.56 -5.30 -9.98
N TYR A 10 54.86 -6.34 -10.43
CA TYR A 10 53.42 -6.29 -10.68
C TYR A 10 52.68 -5.74 -9.44
N PRO A 11 51.76 -4.78 -9.60
CA PRO A 11 51.06 -4.16 -8.48
C PRO A 11 50.12 -5.18 -7.82
N LYS A 12 50.52 -5.70 -6.65
CA LYS A 12 49.80 -6.74 -5.89
C LYS A 12 48.38 -6.37 -5.42
N LYS A 13 47.96 -5.10 -5.51
CA LYS A 13 46.73 -4.59 -4.87
C LYS A 13 45.65 -4.04 -5.82
N GLY A 14 45.85 -4.04 -7.14
CA GLY A 14 44.87 -3.46 -8.09
C GLY A 14 43.68 -4.36 -8.46
N GLY A 15 43.81 -5.68 -8.34
CA GLY A 15 42.84 -6.64 -8.88
C GLY A 15 41.63 -6.99 -7.99
N GLN A 16 41.70 -6.71 -6.68
CA GLN A 16 40.66 -7.15 -5.73
C GLN A 16 39.31 -6.45 -5.91
N HIS A 17 39.31 -5.22 -6.45
CA HIS A 17 38.09 -4.47 -6.73
C HIS A 17 37.53 -4.70 -8.14
N LEU A 18 38.36 -5.11 -9.10
CA LEU A 18 37.97 -5.32 -10.49
C LEU A 18 37.25 -6.65 -10.71
N PHE A 19 37.61 -7.68 -9.94
CA PHE A 19 37.03 -9.01 -10.08
C PHE A 19 36.31 -9.43 -8.81
N GLN A 20 34.96 -9.37 -8.81
CA GLN A 20 34.10 -9.80 -7.69
C GLN A 20 34.04 -11.33 -7.54
N GLY A 21 35.20 -11.99 -7.48
CA GLY A 21 35.36 -13.43 -7.31
C GLY A 21 35.82 -14.17 -8.57
N ARG A 22 36.09 -15.49 -8.43
CA ARG A 22 36.71 -16.33 -9.48
C ARG A 22 35.92 -16.37 -10.79
N ARG A 23 34.61 -16.15 -10.76
CA ARG A 23 33.77 -16.14 -11.96
C ARG A 23 34.02 -14.93 -12.86
N GLU A 24 34.21 -13.75 -12.27
CA GLU A 24 34.58 -12.55 -13.03
C GLU A 24 35.97 -12.71 -13.64
N ILE A 25 36.90 -13.32 -12.88
CA ILE A 25 38.24 -13.68 -13.37
C ILE A 25 38.14 -14.62 -14.59
N PHE A 26 37.32 -15.68 -14.51
CA PHE A 26 37.15 -16.61 -15.63
C PHE A 26 36.45 -15.97 -16.82
N ARG A 27 35.48 -15.07 -16.58
CA ARG A 27 34.81 -14.32 -17.65
C ARG A 27 35.81 -13.40 -18.38
N PHE A 28 36.67 -12.72 -17.65
CA PHE A 28 37.73 -11.89 -18.20
C PHE A 28 38.75 -12.71 -19.03
N ILE A 29 39.23 -13.83 -18.48
CA ILE A 29 40.14 -14.74 -19.21
C ILE A 29 39.48 -15.25 -20.50
N LYS A 30 38.19 -15.58 -20.45
CA LYS A 30 37.43 -16.04 -21.63
C LYS A 30 37.28 -14.93 -22.69
N ALA A 31 37.06 -13.68 -22.26
CA ALA A 31 36.89 -12.54 -23.16
C ALA A 31 38.18 -12.18 -23.89
N HIS A 32 39.34 -12.25 -23.21
CA HIS A 32 40.64 -11.85 -23.77
C HIS A 32 41.54 -13.03 -24.19
N LYS A 33 40.95 -14.22 -24.42
CA LYS A 33 41.70 -15.43 -24.81
C LYS A 33 42.40 -15.32 -26.17
N THR A 34 41.97 -14.38 -27.01
CA THR A 34 42.53 -14.11 -28.34
C THR A 34 43.71 -13.14 -28.28
N GLU A 35 43.79 -12.33 -27.23
CA GLU A 35 44.83 -11.31 -27.04
C GLU A 35 45.97 -11.81 -26.15
N PHE A 36 45.66 -12.68 -25.16
CA PHE A 36 46.62 -13.20 -24.20
C PHE A 36 46.49 -14.71 -24.00
N THR A 37 47.62 -15.39 -23.77
CA THR A 37 47.59 -16.82 -23.47
C THR A 37 46.99 -17.08 -22.09
N VAL A 38 46.16 -18.12 -22.00
CA VAL A 38 45.41 -18.46 -20.78
C VAL A 38 46.35 -18.68 -19.60
N GLU A 39 47.52 -19.32 -19.77
CA GLU A 39 48.44 -19.54 -18.65
C GLU A 39 49.03 -18.22 -18.12
N LYS A 40 49.35 -17.27 -19.01
CA LYS A 40 49.89 -15.96 -18.59
C LYS A 40 48.83 -15.16 -17.83
N THR A 41 47.61 -15.11 -18.34
CA THR A 41 46.50 -14.40 -17.68
C THR A 41 46.13 -15.03 -16.34
N CYS A 42 46.10 -16.37 -16.25
CA CYS A 42 45.90 -17.10 -14.99
C CYS A 42 46.97 -16.76 -13.94
N LYS A 43 48.24 -16.71 -14.35
CA LYS A 43 49.38 -16.38 -13.47
C LYS A 43 49.32 -14.94 -12.96
N VAL A 44 48.94 -13.98 -13.82
CA VAL A 44 48.78 -12.56 -13.45
C VAL A 44 47.60 -12.37 -12.50
N LEU A 45 46.48 -13.06 -12.73
CA LEU A 45 45.25 -12.95 -11.93
C LEU A 45 45.23 -13.86 -10.70
N GLY A 46 46.28 -14.65 -10.46
CA GLY A 46 46.42 -15.51 -9.27
C GLY A 46 45.44 -16.69 -9.22
N VAL A 47 45.05 -17.24 -10.38
CA VAL A 47 44.16 -18.42 -10.47
C VAL A 47 44.88 -19.58 -11.16
N SER A 48 44.51 -20.82 -10.81
CA SER A 48 45.03 -22.00 -11.50
C SER A 48 44.37 -22.18 -12.87
N SER A 49 45.15 -22.52 -13.89
CA SER A 49 44.66 -22.91 -15.22
C SER A 49 43.70 -24.09 -15.14
N SER A 50 43.99 -25.08 -14.28
CA SER A 50 43.09 -26.22 -14.05
C SER A 50 41.73 -25.79 -13.51
N SER A 51 41.70 -24.79 -12.63
CA SER A 51 40.44 -24.24 -12.09
C SER A 51 39.65 -23.49 -13.16
N TYR A 52 40.32 -22.82 -14.11
CA TYR A 52 39.68 -22.15 -15.24
C TYR A 52 39.04 -23.17 -16.20
N TYR A 53 39.76 -24.20 -16.63
CA TYR A 53 39.22 -25.26 -17.49
C TYR A 53 38.12 -26.07 -16.79
N TYR A 54 38.25 -26.32 -15.49
CA TYR A 54 37.18 -26.93 -14.70
C TYR A 54 35.91 -26.07 -14.69
N GLY A 55 36.05 -24.75 -14.49
CA GLY A 55 34.93 -23.80 -14.53
C GLY A 55 34.29 -23.67 -15.92
N LEU A 56 35.06 -23.86 -16.99
CA LEU A 56 34.54 -23.94 -18.36
C LEU A 56 33.66 -25.19 -18.58
N LYS A 57 34.08 -26.33 -18.02
CA LYS A 57 33.35 -27.60 -18.11
C LYS A 57 32.13 -27.63 -17.18
N HIS A 58 32.19 -26.92 -16.06
CA HIS A 58 31.15 -26.85 -15.05
C HIS A 58 30.69 -25.40 -14.83
N PRO A 59 29.90 -24.83 -15.78
CA PRO A 59 29.50 -23.43 -15.74
C PRO A 59 28.65 -23.08 -14.51
N VAL A 60 27.91 -24.06 -13.97
CA VAL A 60 27.08 -23.93 -12.77
C VAL A 60 27.70 -24.76 -11.65
N SER A 61 27.91 -24.16 -10.49
CA SER A 61 28.45 -24.88 -9.32
C SER A 61 27.33 -25.64 -8.61
N VAL A 62 27.67 -26.73 -7.90
CA VAL A 62 26.72 -27.47 -7.05
C VAL A 62 26.03 -26.54 -6.03
N THR A 63 26.77 -25.57 -5.50
CA THR A 63 26.24 -24.55 -4.58
C THR A 63 25.19 -23.66 -5.24
N GLU A 64 25.41 -23.29 -6.50
CA GLU A 64 24.46 -22.47 -7.24
C GLU A 64 23.21 -23.24 -7.61
N LEU A 65 23.34 -24.52 -7.99
CA LEU A 65 22.19 -25.38 -8.23
C LEU A 65 21.32 -25.50 -6.97
N LYS A 66 21.93 -25.73 -5.81
CA LYS A 66 21.23 -25.73 -4.51
C LYS A 66 20.55 -24.39 -4.22
N SER A 67 21.22 -23.27 -4.54
CA SER A 67 20.64 -21.94 -4.36
C SER A 67 19.44 -21.68 -5.29
N GLN A 68 19.45 -22.21 -6.50
CA GLN A 68 18.33 -22.08 -7.44
C GLN A 68 17.12 -22.90 -6.98
N VAL A 69 17.35 -24.13 -6.52
CA VAL A 69 16.30 -24.99 -5.93
C VAL A 69 15.68 -24.32 -4.70
N LEU A 70 16.51 -23.76 -3.81
CA LEU A 70 16.02 -23.02 -2.65
C LEU A 70 15.18 -21.80 -3.07
N LEU A 71 15.63 -21.06 -4.08
CA LEU A 71 14.92 -19.87 -4.53
C LEU A 71 13.54 -20.21 -5.12
N SER A 72 13.43 -21.27 -5.91
CA SER A 72 12.13 -21.68 -6.49
C SER A 72 11.12 -22.08 -5.42
N GLN A 73 11.58 -22.69 -4.33
CA GLN A 73 10.75 -23.04 -3.18
C GLN A 73 10.28 -21.80 -2.41
N ILE A 74 11.20 -20.85 -2.18
CA ILE A 74 10.87 -19.55 -1.58
C ILE A 74 9.84 -18.81 -2.42
N GLU A 75 9.99 -18.77 -3.75
CA GLU A 75 9.03 -18.14 -4.66
C GLU A 75 7.65 -18.80 -4.61
N SER A 76 7.60 -20.13 -4.53
CA SER A 76 6.35 -20.88 -4.41
C SER A 76 5.59 -20.50 -3.13
N ILE A 77 6.27 -20.48 -1.98
CA ILE A 77 5.68 -20.08 -0.68
C ILE A 77 5.27 -18.60 -0.70
N TYR A 78 6.12 -17.75 -1.26
CA TYR A 78 5.86 -16.32 -1.38
C TYR A 78 4.61 -16.04 -2.24
N ARG A 79 4.43 -16.74 -3.36
CA ARG A 79 3.21 -16.61 -4.19
C ARG A 79 1.98 -17.21 -3.51
N LYS A 80 2.10 -18.38 -2.86
CA LYS A 80 0.99 -19.00 -2.10
C LYS A 80 0.46 -18.09 -0.99
N SER A 81 1.37 -17.37 -0.32
CA SER A 81 1.03 -16.37 0.71
C SER A 81 0.58 -15.01 0.15
N ARG A 82 0.29 -14.91 -1.15
CA ARG A 82 -0.09 -13.66 -1.83
C ARG A 82 0.92 -12.53 -1.65
N CYS A 83 2.21 -12.89 -1.63
CA CYS A 83 3.34 -11.97 -1.44
C CYS A 83 3.43 -11.37 -0.02
N CYS A 84 2.62 -11.84 0.94
CA CYS A 84 2.55 -11.27 2.28
C CYS A 84 3.64 -11.76 3.24
N TYR A 85 4.33 -12.86 2.91
CA TYR A 85 5.31 -13.45 3.82
C TYR A 85 6.71 -12.92 3.58
N GLY A 86 7.34 -12.48 4.67
CA GLY A 86 8.77 -12.17 4.72
C GLY A 86 9.62 -13.37 5.13
N SER A 87 10.93 -13.16 5.20
CA SER A 87 11.90 -14.20 5.57
C SER A 87 11.63 -14.93 6.90
N PRO A 88 11.03 -14.34 7.96
CA PRO A 88 10.72 -15.09 9.17
C PRO A 88 9.64 -16.15 8.95
N ARG A 89 8.54 -15.81 8.27
CA ARG A 89 7.44 -16.74 8.00
C ARG A 89 7.86 -17.80 6.98
N ILE A 90 8.54 -17.36 5.92
CA ILE A 90 9.08 -18.27 4.89
C ILE A 90 10.16 -19.19 5.46
N ALA A 91 10.81 -18.88 6.59
CA ALA A 91 11.77 -19.79 7.21
C ALA A 91 11.14 -20.83 8.15
N ILE A 92 9.90 -20.62 8.61
CA ILE A 92 9.18 -21.53 9.52
C ILE A 92 8.30 -22.50 8.71
N GLU A 93 7.60 -22.01 7.69
CA GLU A 93 6.77 -22.81 6.79
C GLU A 93 7.48 -23.99 6.05
N PRO A 94 8.80 -23.95 5.76
CA PRO A 94 9.51 -25.01 5.06
C PRO A 94 9.61 -26.33 5.82
N GLU A 95 9.29 -26.36 7.12
CA GLU A 95 9.31 -27.62 7.89
C GLU A 95 8.29 -28.63 7.34
N GLN A 96 7.21 -28.20 6.68
CA GLN A 96 6.28 -29.11 6.00
C GLN A 96 6.79 -29.62 4.64
N VAL A 97 7.85 -29.03 4.09
CA VAL A 97 8.43 -29.38 2.76
C VAL A 97 9.83 -30.01 2.89
N GLY A 98 10.31 -30.23 4.12
CA GLY A 98 11.55 -30.97 4.41
C GLY A 98 12.84 -30.16 4.19
N ILE A 99 12.78 -28.83 4.33
CA ILE A 99 13.91 -27.95 3.97
C ILE A 99 14.31 -27.09 5.16
N HIS A 100 15.30 -27.58 5.90
CA HIS A 100 15.87 -26.87 7.05
C HIS A 100 16.84 -25.78 6.59
N VAL A 101 16.33 -24.57 6.38
CA VAL A 101 17.13 -23.41 5.97
C VAL A 101 16.99 -22.28 6.97
N SER A 102 18.12 -21.71 7.38
CA SER A 102 18.14 -20.64 8.36
C SER A 102 17.50 -19.35 7.81
N ARG A 103 16.82 -18.60 8.68
CA ARG A 103 16.22 -17.29 8.35
C ARG A 103 17.17 -16.34 7.59
N PRO A 104 18.46 -16.19 7.95
CA PRO A 104 19.39 -15.34 7.19
C PRO A 104 19.63 -15.82 5.76
N CYS A 105 19.61 -17.13 5.52
CA CYS A 105 19.76 -17.70 4.17
C CYS A 105 18.54 -17.36 3.30
N VAL A 106 17.32 -17.53 3.85
CA VAL A 106 16.07 -17.11 3.19
C VAL A 106 16.10 -15.62 2.88
N ALA A 107 16.50 -14.77 3.84
CA ALA A 107 16.59 -13.33 3.64
C ALA A 107 17.58 -12.95 2.51
N LYS A 108 18.73 -13.62 2.42
CA LYS A 108 19.70 -13.40 1.33
C LYS A 108 19.14 -13.83 -0.03
N ALA A 109 18.45 -14.96 -0.09
CA ALA A 109 17.81 -15.46 -1.31
C ALA A 109 16.69 -14.51 -1.79
N MET A 110 15.81 -14.09 -0.88
CA MET A 110 14.76 -13.09 -1.18
C MET A 110 15.36 -11.78 -1.68
N LYS A 111 16.42 -11.27 -1.04
CA LYS A 111 17.10 -10.04 -1.46
C LYS A 111 17.69 -10.16 -2.87
N ARG A 112 18.30 -11.30 -3.19
CA ARG A 112 18.85 -11.59 -4.54
C ARG A 112 17.78 -11.62 -5.62
N ALA A 113 16.59 -12.12 -5.29
CA ALA A 113 15.45 -12.19 -6.19
C ALA A 113 14.51 -10.97 -6.11
N ASN A 114 14.90 -9.92 -5.39
CA ASN A 114 14.10 -8.71 -5.18
C ASN A 114 12.68 -8.98 -4.62
N LEU A 115 12.52 -10.04 -3.82
CA LEU A 115 11.26 -10.39 -3.17
C LEU A 115 11.11 -9.61 -1.87
N LYS A 116 10.00 -8.88 -1.71
CA LYS A 116 9.71 -8.05 -0.52
C LYS A 116 8.32 -8.35 -0.02
N SER A 117 8.20 -8.60 1.28
CA SER A 117 6.90 -8.80 1.94
C SER A 117 5.99 -7.60 1.67
N ILE A 118 4.83 -7.86 1.07
CA ILE A 118 3.82 -6.84 0.81
C ILE A 118 2.85 -6.84 1.99
N VAL A 119 2.77 -5.71 2.70
CA VAL A 119 1.70 -5.51 3.68
C VAL A 119 0.44 -5.23 2.90
N GLN A 120 -0.45 -6.21 2.81
CA GLN A 120 -1.81 -5.94 2.38
C GLN A 120 -2.50 -5.18 3.51
N GLU A 121 -2.59 -3.86 3.37
CA GLU A 121 -3.53 -3.10 4.19
C GLU A 121 -4.90 -3.70 3.95
N ARG A 122 -5.45 -4.39 4.96
CA ARG A 122 -6.87 -4.71 4.99
C ARG A 122 -7.57 -3.36 4.97
N LYS A 123 -7.99 -2.91 3.78
CA LYS A 123 -8.96 -1.84 3.66
C LYS A 123 -10.23 -2.37 4.32
N TYR A 124 -10.40 -2.08 5.60
CA TYR A 124 -11.65 -2.29 6.31
C TYR A 124 -12.65 -1.31 5.71
N ARG A 125 -13.24 -1.69 4.56
CA ARG A 125 -14.29 -0.93 3.92
C ARG A 125 -15.60 -1.51 4.40
N VAL A 126 -16.11 -1.01 5.52
CA VAL A 126 -17.53 -1.21 5.83
C VAL A 126 -18.30 -0.50 4.73
N GLN A 127 -18.97 -1.26 3.86
CA GLN A 127 -19.93 -0.68 2.93
C GLN A 127 -21.19 -0.36 3.74
N THR A 128 -21.26 0.85 4.29
CA THR A 128 -22.43 1.35 5.03
C THR A 128 -23.37 2.19 4.17
N THR A 129 -22.87 2.70 3.04
CA THR A 129 -23.63 3.53 2.09
C THR A 129 -23.98 2.70 0.87
N ASP A 130 -25.24 2.27 0.76
CA ASP A 130 -25.75 1.75 -0.51
C ASP A 130 -26.24 2.90 -1.38
N SER A 131 -25.32 3.50 -2.14
CA SER A 131 -25.66 4.52 -3.13
C SER A 131 -26.47 3.97 -4.32
N ARG A 132 -26.73 2.65 -4.39
CA ARG A 132 -27.51 1.98 -5.44
C ARG A 132 -28.92 1.61 -4.94
N HIS A 133 -29.52 2.46 -4.11
CA HIS A 133 -30.90 2.30 -3.69
C HIS A 133 -31.89 2.82 -4.75
N THR A 134 -33.12 2.32 -4.74
CA THR A 134 -34.20 2.70 -5.67
C THR A 134 -34.91 4.01 -5.32
N TYR A 135 -34.56 4.69 -4.22
CA TYR A 135 -35.17 5.98 -3.86
C TYR A 135 -34.84 7.09 -4.87
N ALA A 136 -35.78 8.02 -5.05
CA ALA A 136 -35.62 9.18 -5.93
C ALA A 136 -34.44 10.04 -5.46
N VAL A 137 -33.44 10.17 -6.31
CA VAL A 137 -32.21 10.92 -6.02
C VAL A 137 -32.40 12.34 -6.52
N ALA A 138 -32.29 13.34 -5.63
CA ALA A 138 -32.24 14.74 -6.05
C ALA A 138 -31.03 14.98 -6.98
N GLU A 139 -31.23 15.75 -8.05
CA GLU A 139 -30.18 16.04 -9.03
C GLU A 139 -28.94 16.66 -8.35
N ASN A 140 -27.75 16.20 -8.78
CA ASN A 140 -26.47 16.63 -8.22
C ASN A 140 -26.11 18.04 -8.73
N HIS A 141 -26.68 19.08 -8.11
CA HIS A 141 -26.40 20.49 -8.42
C HIS A 141 -25.38 21.11 -7.47
N LEU A 142 -24.24 20.45 -7.26
CA LEU A 142 -23.10 21.01 -6.53
C LEU A 142 -21.90 21.13 -7.46
N GLY A 143 -21.85 22.23 -8.21
CA GLY A 143 -20.63 22.72 -8.84
C GLY A 143 -19.65 23.33 -7.82
N GLN A 144 -19.42 22.67 -6.68
CA GLN A 144 -18.51 23.10 -5.60
C GLN A 144 -18.64 24.60 -5.20
N ASP A 145 -19.83 25.18 -5.36
CA ASP A 145 -20.09 26.55 -4.96
C ASP A 145 -20.37 26.62 -3.45
N PHE A 146 -19.34 26.95 -2.69
CA PHE A 146 -19.39 27.17 -1.25
C PHE A 146 -19.60 28.65 -0.88
N ALA A 147 -19.87 29.54 -1.83
CA ALA A 147 -20.14 30.94 -1.52
C ALA A 147 -21.41 31.06 -0.66
N VAL A 148 -21.26 31.73 0.48
CA VAL A 148 -22.31 31.94 1.48
C VAL A 148 -22.07 33.26 2.20
N ASP A 149 -23.14 34.04 2.36
CA ASP A 149 -23.08 35.40 2.91
C ASP A 149 -23.97 35.56 4.16
N ARG A 150 -24.80 34.56 4.47
CA ARG A 150 -25.77 34.60 5.58
C ARG A 150 -25.88 33.26 6.32
N LEU A 151 -25.98 33.33 7.65
CA LEU A 151 -26.28 32.16 8.48
C LEU A 151 -27.55 31.44 7.98
N ALA A 152 -27.58 30.12 8.09
CA ALA A 152 -28.66 29.27 7.58
C ALA A 152 -28.97 29.45 6.09
N GLN A 153 -27.96 29.77 5.27
CA GLN A 153 -28.07 29.76 3.81
C GLN A 153 -27.66 28.42 3.19
N LYS A 154 -26.56 27.83 3.65
CA LYS A 154 -26.14 26.47 3.26
C LYS A 154 -25.65 25.70 4.48
N TRP A 155 -26.24 24.52 4.71
CA TRP A 155 -25.79 23.57 5.73
C TRP A 155 -25.20 22.34 5.06
N VAL A 156 -24.18 21.76 5.69
CA VAL A 156 -23.60 20.47 5.30
C VAL A 156 -23.83 19.48 6.42
N SER A 157 -24.26 18.28 6.06
CA SER A 157 -24.50 17.17 6.98
C SER A 157 -23.57 16.00 6.68
N ASP A 158 -22.94 15.47 7.71
CA ASP A 158 -22.08 14.27 7.62
C ASP A 158 -22.53 13.22 8.65
N LEU A 159 -22.56 11.97 8.23
CA LEU A 159 -22.84 10.81 9.08
C LEU A 159 -21.57 9.96 9.19
N THR A 160 -21.02 9.91 10.39
CA THR A 160 -19.82 9.12 10.70
C THR A 160 -20.11 8.08 11.78
N TYR A 161 -19.21 7.12 11.94
CA TYR A 161 -19.34 6.06 12.92
C TYR A 161 -18.13 6.03 13.86
N ILE A 162 -18.39 5.83 15.14
CA ILE A 162 -17.41 5.85 16.22
C ILE A 162 -17.38 4.46 16.84
N LYS A 163 -16.19 3.84 16.84
CA LYS A 163 -15.99 2.55 17.50
C LYS A 163 -15.85 2.76 19.00
N THR A 164 -16.63 2.04 19.80
CA THR A 164 -16.52 2.02 21.26
C THR A 164 -16.18 0.61 21.76
N GLY A 165 -15.99 0.45 23.07
CA GLY A 165 -15.81 -0.87 23.69
C GLY A 165 -17.09 -1.73 23.68
N GLU A 166 -18.25 -1.11 23.48
CA GLU A 166 -19.58 -1.73 23.58
C GLU A 166 -20.26 -1.90 22.21
N GLY A 167 -19.73 -1.29 21.16
CA GLY A 167 -20.28 -1.40 19.82
C GLY A 167 -19.89 -0.23 18.92
N TRP A 168 -20.75 0.04 17.94
CA TRP A 168 -20.62 1.20 17.06
C TRP A 168 -21.67 2.23 17.42
N LEU A 169 -21.25 3.49 17.50
CA LEU A 169 -22.16 4.62 17.57
C LEU A 169 -22.12 5.38 16.25
N TYR A 170 -23.26 5.97 15.88
CA TYR A 170 -23.46 6.71 14.65
C TYR A 170 -23.68 8.18 15.01
N LEU A 171 -22.80 9.04 14.53
CA LEU A 171 -22.82 10.48 14.78
C LEU A 171 -23.21 11.20 13.48
N THR A 172 -24.36 11.88 13.50
CA THR A 172 -24.71 12.86 12.47
C THR A 172 -24.33 14.25 12.96
N THR A 173 -23.63 15.02 12.14
CA THR A 173 -23.33 16.43 12.42
C THR A 173 -23.90 17.33 11.32
N ILE A 174 -24.40 18.51 11.70
CA ILE A 174 -24.84 19.55 10.78
C ILE A 174 -24.01 20.80 11.04
N ILE A 175 -23.33 21.27 10.01
CA ILE A 175 -22.45 22.44 10.03
C ILE A 175 -23.05 23.54 9.16
N ASP A 176 -23.03 24.77 9.66
CA ASP A 176 -23.35 25.95 8.86
C ASP A 176 -22.09 26.44 8.13
N LEU A 177 -22.20 26.66 6.82
CA LEU A 177 -21.03 27.00 6.02
C LEU A 177 -20.52 28.43 6.23
N VAL A 178 -21.35 29.34 6.76
CA VAL A 178 -20.94 30.74 6.98
C VAL A 178 -19.96 30.86 8.12
N ASP A 179 -20.31 30.33 9.30
CA ASP A 179 -19.49 30.44 10.49
C ASP A 179 -18.68 29.17 10.79
N ARG A 180 -18.87 28.12 9.99
CA ARG A 180 -18.23 26.79 10.14
C ARG A 180 -18.50 26.13 11.49
N LYS A 181 -19.53 26.57 12.20
CA LYS A 181 -19.91 25.98 13.49
C LYS A 181 -20.80 24.78 13.29
N VAL A 182 -20.63 23.79 14.15
CA VAL A 182 -21.61 22.70 14.29
C VAL A 182 -22.89 23.31 14.84
N THR A 183 -23.91 23.41 14.00
CA THR A 183 -25.24 23.87 14.42
C THR A 183 -25.79 22.91 15.45
N ARG A 184 -25.86 21.61 15.10
CA ARG A 184 -26.26 20.50 15.99
C ARG A 184 -25.72 19.16 15.49
N TRP A 185 -25.82 18.17 16.36
CA TRP A 185 -25.45 16.79 16.10
C TRP A 185 -26.38 15.84 16.84
N ALA A 186 -26.44 14.58 16.40
CA ALA A 186 -27.14 13.49 17.07
C ALA A 186 -26.25 12.24 17.09
N LEU A 187 -26.23 11.54 18.23
CA LEU A 187 -25.49 10.30 18.43
C LEU A 187 -26.48 9.18 18.71
N SER A 188 -26.34 8.05 18.01
CA SER A 188 -27.27 6.93 18.08
C SER A 188 -26.52 5.60 18.06
N GLU A 189 -27.10 4.57 18.69
CA GLU A 189 -26.63 3.18 18.57
C GLU A 189 -27.07 2.53 17.25
N THR A 190 -28.04 3.14 16.55
CA THR A 190 -28.55 2.65 15.28
C THR A 190 -28.26 3.64 14.14
N MET A 191 -28.08 3.10 12.93
CA MET A 191 -27.92 3.88 11.71
C MET A 191 -29.27 4.29 11.07
N LYS A 192 -30.39 4.12 11.79
CA LYS A 192 -31.72 4.47 11.25
C LYS A 192 -31.81 5.99 11.07
N ALA A 193 -32.45 6.41 9.99
CA ALA A 193 -32.62 7.83 9.69
C ALA A 193 -33.28 8.59 10.84
N ILE A 194 -34.30 7.99 11.47
CA ILE A 194 -35.06 8.60 12.56
C ILE A 194 -34.19 8.96 13.78
N ASP A 195 -33.25 8.08 14.13
CA ASP A 195 -32.39 8.22 15.31
C ASP A 195 -31.16 9.08 15.04
N ALA A 196 -30.73 9.17 13.78
CA ALA A 196 -29.50 9.84 13.38
C ALA A 196 -29.76 11.13 12.58
N THR A 197 -30.12 11.03 11.30
CA THR A 197 -30.19 12.18 10.38
C THR A 197 -31.37 13.09 10.65
N LEU A 198 -32.56 12.52 10.92
CA LEU A 198 -33.76 13.29 11.25
C LEU A 198 -33.63 13.98 12.60
N ALA A 199 -33.05 13.30 13.60
CA ALA A 199 -32.85 13.86 14.93
C ALA A 199 -31.94 15.09 14.89
N ALA A 200 -30.77 14.97 14.25
CA ALA A 200 -29.84 16.08 14.09
C ALA A 200 -30.47 17.27 13.35
N PHE A 201 -31.23 17.01 12.27
CA PHE A 201 -31.90 18.06 11.49
C PHE A 201 -32.95 18.81 12.31
N LYS A 202 -33.84 18.10 13.02
CA LYS A 202 -34.85 18.73 13.90
C LYS A 202 -34.20 19.61 14.95
N MET A 203 -33.12 19.12 15.58
CA MET A 203 -32.37 19.89 16.56
C MET A 203 -31.74 21.14 15.92
N ALA A 204 -31.18 21.01 14.71
CA ALA A 204 -30.53 22.11 14.01
C ALA A 204 -31.51 23.24 13.67
N VAL A 205 -32.68 22.91 13.11
CA VAL A 205 -33.72 23.91 12.78
C VAL A 205 -34.27 24.59 14.02
N ASN A 206 -34.48 23.85 15.11
CA ASN A 206 -34.93 24.43 16.38
C ASN A 206 -33.89 25.37 17.00
N HIS A 207 -32.60 25.08 16.84
CA HIS A 207 -31.53 25.92 17.35
C HIS A 207 -31.28 27.17 16.50
N ARG A 208 -31.31 27.00 15.18
CA ARG A 208 -31.06 28.07 14.21
C ARG A 208 -32.24 28.08 13.22
N PRO A 209 -33.31 28.83 13.54
CA PRO A 209 -34.50 28.88 12.72
C PRO A 209 -34.20 29.31 11.29
N VAL A 210 -34.77 28.58 10.34
CA VAL A 210 -34.62 28.83 8.91
C VAL A 210 -35.74 29.77 8.47
N VAL A 211 -35.39 31.04 8.21
CA VAL A 211 -36.36 32.10 7.86
C VAL A 211 -36.38 32.43 6.36
N GLN A 212 -35.42 31.92 5.59
CA GLN A 212 -35.36 32.04 4.13
C GLN A 212 -34.76 30.74 3.57
N GLN A 213 -34.65 30.65 2.25
CA GLN A 213 -34.14 29.48 1.55
C GLN A 213 -32.79 28.99 2.09
N LEU A 214 -32.75 27.72 2.50
CA LEU A 214 -31.60 26.97 3.00
C LEU A 214 -31.32 25.80 2.06
N SER A 215 -30.08 25.64 1.60
CA SER A 215 -29.63 24.41 0.95
C SER A 215 -28.99 23.47 1.96
N LEU A 216 -29.57 22.28 2.16
CA LEU A 216 -28.96 21.21 2.95
C LEU A 216 -28.20 20.27 2.02
N CYS A 217 -26.87 20.23 2.16
CA CYS A 217 -26.01 19.34 1.41
C CYS A 217 -25.68 18.10 2.27
N SER A 218 -26.01 16.91 1.79
CA SER A 218 -25.66 15.64 2.44
C SER A 218 -25.02 14.69 1.43
N ASP A 219 -24.49 13.57 1.89
CA ASP A 219 -24.19 12.46 0.99
C ASP A 219 -25.48 11.74 0.54
N ARG A 220 -25.32 10.81 -0.42
CA ARG A 220 -26.40 9.91 -0.91
C ARG A 220 -26.62 8.70 0.02
N GLY A 221 -26.44 8.88 1.33
CA GLY A 221 -26.84 7.86 2.29
C GLY A 221 -28.33 7.57 2.18
N VAL A 222 -28.71 6.29 2.29
CA VAL A 222 -30.12 5.86 2.36
C VAL A 222 -30.89 6.60 3.47
N GLN A 223 -30.18 7.06 4.50
CA GLN A 223 -30.70 7.83 5.62
C GLN A 223 -31.17 9.25 5.24
N TYR A 224 -30.64 9.81 4.16
CA TYR A 224 -31.07 11.11 3.63
C TYR A 224 -32.06 10.97 2.46
N ALA A 225 -32.03 9.84 1.74
CA ALA A 225 -32.92 9.57 0.61
C ALA A 225 -34.21 8.82 0.98
N CYS A 226 -34.37 8.37 2.23
CA CYS A 226 -35.56 7.62 2.65
C CYS A 226 -36.84 8.49 2.65
N SER A 227 -37.99 7.80 2.67
CA SER A 227 -39.30 8.44 2.76
C SER A 227 -39.41 9.34 3.98
N ASP A 228 -38.94 8.89 5.14
CA ASP A 228 -39.08 9.62 6.41
C ASP A 228 -38.35 10.98 6.37
N PHE A 229 -37.15 11.03 5.78
CA PHE A 229 -36.40 12.28 5.64
C PHE A 229 -37.08 13.19 4.62
N THR A 230 -37.54 12.64 3.50
CA THR A 230 -38.25 13.40 2.46
C THR A 230 -39.57 13.98 2.98
N GLU A 231 -40.33 13.23 3.77
CA GLU A 231 -41.55 13.69 4.43
C GLU A 231 -41.28 14.75 5.50
N LEU A 232 -40.18 14.63 6.23
CA LEU A 232 -39.77 15.67 7.17
C LEU A 232 -39.46 16.98 6.45
N LEU A 233 -38.74 16.94 5.33
CA LEU A 233 -38.41 18.14 4.55
C LEU A 233 -39.65 18.83 3.98
N LYS A 234 -40.72 18.11 3.65
CA LYS A 234 -42.00 18.73 3.23
C LYS A 234 -42.60 19.66 4.29
N LYS A 235 -42.23 19.52 5.56
CA LYS A 235 -42.66 20.41 6.66
C LYS A 235 -41.85 21.71 6.73
N TYR A 236 -40.77 21.81 5.96
CA TYR A 236 -39.85 22.96 5.91
C TYR A 236 -39.66 23.37 4.44
N PRO A 237 -40.65 24.05 3.82
CA PRO A 237 -40.61 24.41 2.40
C PRO A 237 -39.44 25.36 2.05
N GLU A 238 -38.81 25.98 3.03
CA GLU A 238 -37.61 26.81 2.89
C GLU A 238 -36.33 25.96 2.73
N VAL A 239 -36.39 24.65 2.93
CA VAL A 239 -35.22 23.78 2.92
C VAL A 239 -35.18 22.93 1.65
N THR A 240 -34.14 23.11 0.85
CA THR A 240 -33.88 22.29 -0.34
C THR A 240 -32.72 21.33 -0.06
N ALA A 241 -32.96 20.02 -0.18
CA ALA A 241 -31.90 19.02 -0.04
C ALA A 241 -31.14 18.80 -1.36
N LYS A 242 -29.81 18.73 -1.26
CA LYS A 242 -28.88 18.42 -2.35
C LYS A 242 -27.98 17.26 -1.92
N HIS A 243 -27.75 16.27 -2.79
CA HIS A 243 -26.92 15.11 -2.47
C HIS A 243 -25.63 15.05 -3.29
N GLU A 244 -24.49 14.92 -2.61
CA GLU A 244 -23.14 14.91 -3.21
C GLU A 244 -22.71 13.51 -3.70
N GLN A 245 -21.98 13.45 -4.84
CA GLN A 245 -21.32 12.24 -5.35
C GLN A 245 -19.89 12.12 -4.81
N LYS A 246 -19.59 11.06 -4.05
CA LYS A 246 -18.19 10.61 -3.86
C LYS A 246 -17.71 9.92 -5.15
N ARG A 247 -16.61 10.41 -5.74
CA ARG A 247 -15.88 9.76 -6.84
C ARG A 247 -15.26 8.44 -6.41
#